data_AF-A0A970LZY9-F1
#
_entry.id   AF-A0A970LZY9-F1
#
_cell.length_a   1.000
_cell.length_b   1.000
_cell.length_c   1.000
_cell.angle_alpha   90.00
_cell.angle_beta   90.00
_cell.angle_gamma   90.00
#
_symmetry.space_group_name_H-M   'P 1'
#
loop_
_entity.id
_entity.type
_entity.pdbx_description
1 polymer ?
#
loop_
_entity_poly.entity_id
_entity_poly.type
_entity_poly.pdbx_seq_one_letter_code
_entity_poly.pdbx_strand_id
1 'polypeptide(L)'
;KASIDLVLCLFPFEKAFFKKWNVPAAFVGHPLASQLSLDNPITAAKQELGLDDTQAHIALLPGSRRGEIERLGPLVLDAAQILSQKHPQYIFLIPAINDARKQQIENLLQSYPLVLQAKIKIMENRGTESKIGRQVMNASNIIALASGTATLEAMLLHRPMVTFYKLNRITYWIAKLLVQIPYYSLPNIIAGKKVIQELIQDDATPERLASEIEKLMNIEAAQIQAMQHITMHKQLLSDNSEDPAQAILAILDH
;
A
#
# COMPACT_ATOMS: atom_id res chain seq x y z
N LYS A 1 -13.73 -15.56 25.76
CA LYS A 1 -13.81 -14.76 27.01
C LYS A 1 -12.82 -15.20 28.10
N ALA A 2 -11.98 -16.23 27.91
CA ALA A 2 -11.24 -16.86 29.03
C ALA A 2 -9.72 -16.56 29.11
N SER A 3 -9.19 -15.55 28.42
CA SER A 3 -7.72 -15.29 28.41
C SER A 3 -7.31 -13.85 28.10
N ILE A 4 -8.24 -12.89 28.11
CA ILE A 4 -7.97 -11.51 27.65
C ILE A 4 -8.69 -10.53 28.58
N ASP A 5 -7.90 -9.72 29.29
CA ASP A 5 -8.38 -8.66 30.18
C ASP A 5 -8.58 -7.33 29.44
N LEU A 6 -7.74 -7.03 28.44
CA LEU A 6 -7.82 -5.86 27.58
C LEU A 6 -7.19 -6.13 26.21
N VAL A 7 -7.82 -5.64 25.14
CA VAL A 7 -7.23 -5.62 23.80
C VAL A 7 -6.75 -4.21 23.45
N LEU A 8 -5.47 -4.07 23.16
CA LEU A 8 -4.90 -2.84 22.61
C LEU A 8 -5.08 -2.83 21.09
N CYS A 9 -5.99 -1.99 20.62
CA CYS A 9 -6.38 -1.87 19.22
C CYS A 9 -5.53 -0.81 18.52
N LEU A 10 -5.04 -1.14 17.33
CA LEU A 10 -4.25 -0.23 16.51
C LEU A 10 -5.13 0.62 15.58
N PHE A 11 -6.39 0.23 15.41
CA PHE A 11 -7.36 0.95 14.60
C PHE A 11 -8.67 1.22 15.36
N PRO A 12 -9.35 2.33 15.06
CA PRO A 12 -10.60 2.68 15.74
C PRO A 12 -11.73 1.66 15.49
N PHE A 13 -11.75 1.02 14.32
CA PHE A 13 -12.77 0.00 14.00
C PHE A 13 -12.61 -1.30 14.80
N GLU A 14 -11.39 -1.64 15.25
CA GLU A 14 -11.14 -2.84 16.07
C GLU A 14 -11.76 -2.68 17.45
N LYS A 15 -11.59 -1.50 18.08
CA LYS A 15 -12.26 -1.17 19.35
C LYS A 15 -13.78 -1.30 19.23
N ALA A 16 -14.36 -0.79 18.13
CA ALA A 16 -15.78 -0.94 17.85
C ALA A 16 -16.22 -2.39 17.62
N PHE A 17 -15.36 -3.23 17.02
CA PHE A 17 -15.60 -4.66 16.85
C PHE A 17 -15.63 -5.40 18.20
N PHE A 18 -14.60 -5.23 19.03
CA PHE A 18 -14.51 -5.91 20.34
C PHE A 18 -15.63 -5.47 21.30
N LYS A 19 -16.06 -4.22 21.21
CA LYS A 19 -17.22 -3.71 21.96
C LYS A 19 -18.49 -4.51 21.70
N LYS A 20 -18.72 -5.01 20.47
CA LYS A 20 -19.90 -5.84 20.13
C LYS A 20 -19.91 -7.19 20.87
N TRP A 21 -18.74 -7.68 21.28
CA TRP A 21 -18.57 -8.96 21.96
C TRP A 21 -18.34 -8.80 23.48
N ASN A 22 -18.53 -7.59 24.01
CA ASN A 22 -18.25 -7.24 25.40
C ASN A 22 -16.83 -7.65 25.83
N VAL A 23 -15.85 -7.40 24.95
CA VAL A 23 -14.42 -7.56 25.25
C VAL A 23 -13.85 -6.15 25.46
N PRO A 24 -13.21 -5.88 26.62
CA PRO A 24 -12.56 -4.58 26.86
C PRO A 24 -11.51 -4.30 25.79
N ALA A 25 -11.55 -3.10 25.22
CA ALA A 25 -10.63 -2.69 24.17
C ALA A 25 -10.32 -1.20 24.27
N ALA A 26 -9.04 -0.87 24.18
CA ALA A 26 -8.52 0.49 24.12
C ALA A 26 -7.93 0.73 22.74
N PHE A 27 -8.25 1.87 22.11
CA PHE A 27 -7.61 2.24 20.85
C PHE A 27 -6.36 3.02 21.21
N VAL A 28 -5.18 2.52 20.85
CA VAL A 28 -3.90 3.10 21.28
C VAL A 28 -3.12 3.77 20.14
N GLY A 29 -3.78 3.96 19.00
CA GLY A 29 -3.14 4.48 17.80
C GLY A 29 -2.29 3.45 17.07
N HIS A 30 -1.79 3.83 15.89
CA HIS A 30 -0.95 2.95 15.06
C HIS A 30 0.51 3.43 15.09
N PRO A 31 1.49 2.63 15.56
CA PRO A 31 2.89 3.05 15.69
C PRO A 31 3.52 3.61 14.41
N LEU A 32 3.13 3.06 13.26
CA LEU A 32 3.61 3.56 11.96
C LEU A 32 3.12 4.99 11.64
N ALA A 33 1.94 5.39 12.14
CA ALA A 33 1.43 6.75 11.93
C ALA A 33 2.29 7.77 12.67
N SER A 34 2.71 7.48 13.91
CA SER A 34 3.60 8.38 14.66
C SER A 34 5.04 8.43 14.13
N GLN A 35 5.46 7.41 13.38
CA GLN A 35 6.79 7.37 12.75
C GLN A 35 6.87 8.13 11.41
N LEU A 36 5.73 8.41 10.76
CA LEU A 36 5.70 9.05 9.45
C LEU A 36 5.24 10.50 9.57
N SER A 37 5.94 11.39 8.88
CA SER A 37 5.62 12.83 8.89
C SER A 37 4.26 13.10 8.24
N LEU A 38 3.60 14.18 8.68
CA LEU A 38 2.46 14.73 7.95
C LEU A 38 2.89 15.51 6.69
N ASP A 39 4.16 15.90 6.63
CA ASP A 39 4.78 16.56 5.48
C ASP A 39 5.80 15.61 4.82
N ASN A 40 5.48 15.14 3.61
CA ASN A 40 6.25 14.17 2.84
C ASN A 40 6.58 14.73 1.43
N PRO A 41 7.51 15.69 1.31
CA PRO A 41 7.85 16.29 0.02
C PRO A 41 8.45 15.24 -0.93
N ILE A 42 7.81 15.07 -2.09
CA ILE A 42 8.23 14.06 -3.09
C ILE A 42 9.65 14.33 -3.64
N THR A 43 10.05 15.60 -3.72
CA THR A 43 11.38 16.01 -4.18
C THR A 43 12.48 15.49 -3.24
N ALA A 44 12.32 15.62 -1.93
CA ALA A 44 13.27 15.08 -0.97
C ALA A 44 13.37 13.54 -1.08
N ALA A 45 12.24 12.86 -1.28
CA ALA A 45 12.22 11.40 -1.45
C ALA A 45 12.89 10.94 -2.75
N LYS A 46 12.76 11.70 -3.85
CA LYS A 46 13.46 11.43 -5.11
C LYS A 46 14.96 11.62 -4.97
N GLN A 47 15.39 12.70 -4.31
CA GLN A 47 16.80 12.98 -4.05
C GLN A 47 17.46 11.88 -3.22
N GLU A 48 16.78 11.35 -2.19
CA GLU A 48 17.27 10.22 -1.38
C GLU A 48 17.57 8.98 -2.24
N LEU A 49 16.79 8.76 -3.31
CA LEU A 49 16.97 7.65 -4.23
C LEU A 49 17.89 7.97 -5.43
N GLY A 50 18.34 9.22 -5.56
CA GLY A 50 19.08 9.71 -6.74
C GLY A 50 18.24 9.73 -8.02
N LEU A 51 16.94 10.00 -7.89
CA LEU A 51 16.00 10.13 -9.01
C LEU A 51 15.93 11.59 -9.48
N ASP A 52 15.56 11.77 -10.74
CA ASP A 52 15.34 13.10 -11.32
C ASP A 52 14.03 13.72 -10.77
N ASP A 53 14.16 14.89 -10.16
CA ASP A 53 13.06 15.63 -9.55
C ASP A 53 11.97 16.03 -10.56
N THR A 54 12.33 16.24 -11.82
CA THR A 54 11.42 16.62 -12.91
C THR A 54 10.68 15.43 -13.51
N GLN A 55 11.21 14.22 -13.35
CA GLN A 55 10.66 13.00 -13.93
C GLN A 55 9.48 12.47 -13.12
N ALA A 56 8.36 12.15 -13.77
CA ALA A 56 7.22 11.55 -13.10
C ALA A 56 7.42 10.04 -12.93
N HIS A 57 7.16 9.54 -11.72
CA HIS A 57 7.41 8.14 -11.36
C HIS A 57 6.12 7.43 -10.94
N ILE A 58 5.95 6.18 -11.40
CA ILE A 58 4.88 5.28 -10.96
C ILE A 58 5.53 4.11 -10.23
N ALA A 59 5.18 3.90 -8.96
CA ALA A 59 5.63 2.74 -8.23
C ALA A 59 4.76 1.52 -8.57
N LEU A 60 5.39 0.40 -8.93
CA LEU A 60 4.72 -0.88 -9.16
C LEU A 60 5.23 -1.88 -8.11
N LEU A 61 4.37 -2.24 -7.15
CA LEU A 61 4.70 -3.13 -6.04
C LEU A 61 3.89 -4.44 -6.15
N PRO A 62 4.36 -5.41 -6.97
CA PRO A 62 3.66 -6.70 -7.14
C PRO A 62 3.69 -7.58 -5.89
N GLY A 63 4.49 -7.25 -4.86
CA GLY A 63 4.58 -7.98 -3.59
C GLY A 63 6.03 -8.20 -3.16
N SER A 64 6.23 -8.81 -2.00
CA SER A 64 7.57 -9.08 -1.46
C SER A 64 7.94 -10.58 -1.52
N ARG A 65 6.93 -11.45 -1.65
CA ARG A 65 7.11 -12.90 -1.66
C ARG A 65 7.28 -13.43 -3.07
N ARG A 66 7.99 -14.55 -3.22
CA ARG A 66 8.27 -15.20 -4.51
C ARG A 66 6.99 -15.42 -5.34
N GLY A 67 5.98 -16.01 -4.70
CA GLY A 67 4.70 -16.32 -5.36
C GLY A 67 3.88 -15.09 -5.70
N GLU A 68 4.08 -13.96 -5.02
CA GLU A 68 3.44 -12.69 -5.39
C GLU A 68 4.09 -12.13 -6.65
N ILE A 69 5.42 -12.08 -6.71
CA ILE A 69 6.15 -11.66 -7.92
C ILE A 69 5.80 -12.56 -9.12
N GLU A 70 5.78 -13.88 -8.96
CA GLU A 70 5.39 -14.85 -10.01
C GLU A 70 3.99 -14.56 -10.57
N ARG A 71 3.04 -14.21 -9.71
CA ARG A 71 1.62 -14.09 -10.08
C ARG A 71 1.20 -12.69 -10.49
N LEU A 72 1.82 -11.67 -9.90
CA LEU A 72 1.44 -10.26 -10.02
C LEU A 72 2.48 -9.44 -10.79
N GLY A 73 3.70 -9.94 -10.95
CA GLY A 73 4.73 -9.32 -11.79
C GLY A 73 4.27 -9.12 -13.25
N PRO A 74 3.76 -10.17 -13.94
CA PRO A 74 3.25 -10.00 -15.30
C PRO A 74 2.13 -8.96 -15.40
N LEU A 75 1.18 -8.99 -14.46
CA LEU A 75 0.09 -8.01 -14.40
C LEU A 75 0.59 -6.55 -14.40
N VAL A 76 1.55 -6.24 -13.53
CA VAL A 76 2.05 -4.86 -13.42
C VAL A 76 2.93 -4.47 -14.61
N LEU A 77 3.68 -5.41 -15.18
CA LEU A 77 4.53 -5.15 -16.36
C LEU A 77 3.69 -4.97 -17.62
N ASP A 78 2.62 -5.75 -17.80
CA ASP A 78 1.66 -5.58 -18.90
C ASP A 78 0.95 -4.21 -18.78
N ALA A 79 0.54 -3.81 -17.56
CA ALA A 79 -0.03 -2.49 -17.33
C ALA A 79 0.98 -1.37 -17.62
N ALA A 80 2.25 -1.55 -17.22
CA ALA A 80 3.33 -0.62 -17.53
C ALA A 80 3.56 -0.51 -19.05
N GLN A 81 3.46 -1.61 -19.80
CA GLN A 81 3.56 -1.60 -21.25
C GLN A 81 2.48 -0.71 -21.87
N ILE A 82 1.22 -0.91 -21.49
CA ILE A 82 0.08 -0.11 -21.95
C ILE A 82 0.31 1.38 -21.64
N LEU A 83 0.72 1.69 -20.41
CA LEU A 83 0.96 3.06 -19.98
C LEU A 83 2.17 3.69 -20.67
N SER A 84 3.25 2.94 -20.91
CA SER A 84 4.46 3.47 -21.55
C SER A 84 4.23 3.94 -22.99
N GLN A 85 3.26 3.33 -23.69
CA GLN A 85 2.87 3.71 -25.05
C GLN A 85 2.05 5.00 -25.08
N LYS A 86 1.18 5.21 -24.08
CA LYS A 86 0.30 6.38 -23.97
C LYS A 86 0.97 7.57 -23.30
N HIS A 87 1.81 7.31 -22.29
CA HIS A 87 2.40 8.29 -21.39
C HIS A 87 3.91 8.07 -21.25
N PRO A 88 4.69 8.34 -22.31
CA PRO A 88 6.13 8.06 -22.35
C PRO A 88 6.95 8.88 -21.35
N GLN A 89 6.38 9.93 -20.75
CA GLN A 89 7.03 10.75 -19.73
C GLN A 89 7.24 10.03 -18.39
N TYR A 90 6.50 8.96 -18.11
CA TYR A 90 6.62 8.22 -16.85
C TYR A 90 7.75 7.20 -16.88
N ILE A 91 8.38 7.04 -15.72
CA ILE A 91 9.26 5.92 -15.39
C ILE A 91 8.61 5.08 -14.30
N PHE A 92 8.76 3.77 -14.41
CA PHE A 92 8.19 2.83 -13.45
C PHE A 92 9.28 2.36 -12.49
N LEU A 93 8.98 2.40 -11.21
CA LEU A 93 9.88 1.96 -10.14
C LEU A 93 9.35 0.65 -9.55
N ILE A 94 10.19 -0.39 -9.54
CA ILE A 94 9.84 -1.68 -8.91
C ILE A 94 10.81 -1.93 -7.76
N PRO A 95 10.36 -1.91 -6.49
CA PRO A 95 11.24 -2.22 -5.37
C PRO A 95 11.51 -3.72 -5.28
N ALA A 96 12.79 -4.09 -5.18
CA ALA A 96 13.23 -5.44 -4.88
C ALA A 96 13.71 -5.53 -3.42
N ILE A 97 13.02 -6.32 -2.60
CA ILE A 97 13.28 -6.41 -1.15
C ILE A 97 14.63 -7.10 -0.82
N ASN A 98 15.16 -7.88 -1.77
CA ASN A 98 16.44 -8.58 -1.72
C ASN A 98 16.88 -9.02 -3.14
N ASP A 99 18.11 -9.51 -3.27
CA ASP A 99 18.71 -9.93 -4.55
C ASP A 99 17.92 -11.03 -5.26
N ALA A 100 17.36 -11.98 -4.51
CA ALA A 100 16.55 -13.06 -5.09
C ALA A 100 15.27 -12.53 -5.74
N ARG A 101 14.65 -11.48 -5.17
CA ARG A 101 13.49 -10.81 -5.77
C ARG A 101 13.90 -9.92 -6.94
N LYS A 102 15.05 -9.25 -6.86
CA LYS A 102 15.62 -8.48 -7.98
C LYS A 102 15.80 -9.37 -9.21
N GLN A 103 16.54 -10.47 -9.08
CA GLN A 103 16.80 -11.40 -10.17
C GLN A 103 15.48 -11.95 -10.76
N GLN A 104 14.50 -12.21 -9.91
CA GLN A 104 13.19 -12.68 -10.35
C GLN A 104 12.46 -11.63 -11.20
N ILE A 105 12.50 -10.35 -10.80
CA ILE A 105 11.91 -9.24 -11.57
C ILE A 105 12.67 -9.03 -12.88
N GLU A 106 14.01 -9.07 -12.86
CA GLU A 106 14.85 -8.96 -14.06
C GLU A 106 14.54 -10.07 -15.07
N ASN A 107 14.42 -11.32 -14.62
CA ASN A 107 14.08 -12.44 -15.48
C ASN A 107 12.68 -12.30 -16.10
N LEU A 108 11.70 -11.80 -15.35
CA LEU A 108 10.38 -11.49 -15.91
C LEU A 108 10.49 -10.41 -17.00
N LEU A 109 11.28 -9.37 -16.75
CA LEU A 109 11.42 -8.22 -17.63
C LEU A 109 12.07 -8.57 -18.99
N GLN A 110 12.89 -9.62 -19.05
CA GLN A 110 13.50 -10.12 -20.29
C GLN A 110 12.45 -10.54 -21.35
N SER A 111 11.24 -10.91 -20.93
CA SER A 111 10.15 -11.28 -21.84
C SER A 111 9.44 -10.07 -22.47
N TYR A 112 9.80 -8.85 -22.07
CA TYR A 112 9.17 -7.61 -22.53
C TYR A 112 10.04 -6.83 -23.52
N PRO A 113 9.47 -5.97 -24.38
CA PRO A 113 10.23 -5.18 -25.35
C PRO A 113 11.27 -4.26 -24.70
N LEU A 114 12.45 -4.10 -25.31
CA LEU A 114 13.54 -3.24 -24.82
C LEU A 114 13.11 -1.81 -24.48
N VAL A 115 12.15 -1.26 -25.23
CA VAL A 115 11.58 0.08 -24.97
C VAL A 115 10.92 0.15 -23.59
N LEU A 116 10.21 -0.90 -23.18
CA LEU A 116 9.65 -0.97 -21.83
C LEU A 116 10.75 -1.20 -20.79
N GLN A 117 11.71 -2.10 -21.07
CA GLN A 117 12.81 -2.37 -20.14
C GLN A 117 13.56 -1.08 -19.76
N ALA A 118 13.81 -0.20 -20.74
CA ALA A 118 14.44 1.11 -20.52
C ALA A 118 13.61 2.08 -19.67
N LYS A 119 12.31 1.82 -19.48
CA LYS A 119 11.39 2.61 -18.64
C LYS A 119 11.19 2.03 -17.24
N ILE A 120 11.67 0.80 -16.98
CA ILE A 120 11.61 0.18 -15.66
C ILE A 120 12.93 0.41 -14.94
N LYS A 121 12.88 0.99 -13.73
CA LYS A 121 14.00 1.02 -12.78
C LYS A 121 13.70 0.06 -11.64
N ILE A 122 14.50 -1.00 -11.51
CA ILE A 122 14.44 -1.89 -10.35
C ILE A 122 15.24 -1.22 -9.23
N MET A 123 14.57 -0.98 -8.11
CA MET A 123 15.11 -0.23 -6.99
C MET A 123 15.49 -1.19 -5.88
N GLU A 124 16.74 -1.11 -5.43
CA GLU A 124 17.32 -2.04 -4.47
C GLU A 124 17.54 -1.38 -3.12
N ASN A 125 17.54 -2.20 -2.07
CA ASN A 125 17.86 -1.73 -0.75
C ASN A 125 19.36 -1.34 -0.68
N ARG A 126 19.64 -0.08 -0.33
CA ARG A 126 21.02 0.42 -0.14
C ARG A 126 21.48 0.38 1.32
N GLY A 127 20.59 0.04 2.27
CA GLY A 127 20.86 0.05 3.70
C GLY A 127 20.75 -1.33 4.37
N THR A 128 21.06 -1.39 5.66
CA THR A 128 20.98 -2.61 6.48
C THR A 128 19.54 -3.04 6.78
N GLU A 129 18.59 -2.10 6.81
CA GLU A 129 17.16 -2.37 6.97
C GLU A 129 16.42 -2.19 5.63
N SER A 130 15.61 -3.18 5.23
CA SER A 130 14.88 -3.12 3.97
C SER A 130 13.69 -2.17 4.05
N LYS A 131 13.92 -0.89 3.69
CA LYS A 131 12.91 0.18 3.59
C LYS A 131 12.58 0.56 2.14
N ILE A 132 13.14 -0.17 1.18
CA ILE A 132 13.10 0.20 -0.24
C ILE A 132 11.68 0.35 -0.79
N GLY A 133 10.74 -0.51 -0.37
CA GLY A 133 9.34 -0.37 -0.76
C GLY A 133 8.75 0.99 -0.37
N ARG A 134 8.97 1.40 0.89
CA ARG A 134 8.51 2.69 1.41
C ARG A 134 9.20 3.87 0.76
N GLN A 135 10.50 3.79 0.53
CA GLN A 135 11.26 4.85 -0.17
C GLN A 135 10.74 5.04 -1.60
N VAL A 136 10.54 3.94 -2.34
CA VAL A 136 9.97 3.97 -3.70
C VAL A 136 8.56 4.54 -3.71
N MET A 137 7.71 4.13 -2.77
CA MET A 137 6.38 4.72 -2.61
C MET A 137 6.48 6.23 -2.37
N ASN A 138 7.35 6.66 -1.45
CA ASN A 138 7.50 8.07 -1.10
C ASN A 138 8.01 8.92 -2.28
N ALA A 139 8.86 8.38 -3.15
CA ALA A 139 9.40 9.07 -4.31
C ALA A 139 8.50 9.03 -5.57
N SER A 140 7.31 8.41 -5.48
CA SER A 140 6.44 8.18 -6.64
C SER A 140 5.21 9.08 -6.64
N ASN A 141 4.77 9.46 -7.83
CA ASN A 141 3.58 10.30 -8.04
C ASN A 141 2.29 9.47 -7.89
N ILE A 142 2.32 8.22 -8.34
CA ILE A 142 1.20 7.27 -8.29
C ILE A 142 1.77 5.90 -7.88
N ILE A 143 1.00 5.15 -7.09
CA ILE A 143 1.39 3.83 -6.61
C ILE A 143 0.37 2.78 -7.06
N ALA A 144 0.85 1.68 -7.61
CA ALA A 144 0.09 0.47 -7.81
C ALA A 144 0.68 -0.65 -6.95
N LEU A 145 -0.09 -1.21 -6.01
CA LEU A 145 0.45 -2.15 -5.03
C LEU A 145 -0.48 -3.30 -4.63
N ALA A 146 0.14 -4.45 -4.36
CA ALA A 146 -0.56 -5.68 -4.02
C ALA A 146 -0.86 -5.88 -2.53
N SER A 147 -0.04 -5.32 -1.64
CA SER A 147 0.01 -5.74 -0.23
C SER A 147 -0.90 -4.91 0.67
N GLY A 148 -1.64 -5.59 1.56
CA GLY A 148 -2.48 -4.95 2.57
C GLY A 148 -1.73 -3.97 3.48
N THR A 149 -0.61 -4.39 4.10
CA THR A 149 0.17 -3.48 4.97
C THR A 149 0.86 -2.38 4.18
N ALA A 150 1.26 -2.63 2.94
CA ALA A 150 1.83 -1.60 2.08
C ALA A 150 0.79 -0.53 1.69
N THR A 151 -0.51 -0.87 1.60
CA THR A 151 -1.57 0.15 1.40
C THR A 151 -1.66 1.13 2.56
N LEU A 152 -1.39 0.69 3.80
CA LEU A 152 -1.32 1.59 4.94
C LEU A 152 -0.11 2.52 4.84
N GLU A 153 1.07 1.99 4.54
CA GLU A 153 2.28 2.81 4.35
C GLU A 153 2.09 3.87 3.25
N ALA A 154 1.56 3.48 2.09
CA ALA A 154 1.26 4.41 0.99
C ALA A 154 0.27 5.50 1.41
N MET A 155 -0.72 5.15 2.23
CA MET A 155 -1.72 6.10 2.75
C MET A 155 -1.07 7.07 3.72
N LEU A 156 -0.20 6.60 4.62
CA LEU A 156 0.50 7.45 5.57
C LEU A 156 1.51 8.39 4.89
N LEU A 157 2.06 8.00 3.74
CA LEU A 157 2.86 8.84 2.84
C LEU A 157 2.02 9.79 1.96
N HIS A 158 0.69 9.72 2.06
CA HIS A 158 -0.28 10.54 1.31
C HIS A 158 -0.17 10.42 -0.21
N ARG A 159 0.24 9.25 -0.70
CA ARG A 159 0.43 9.03 -2.13
C ARG A 159 -0.84 8.51 -2.79
N PRO A 160 -1.24 9.04 -3.96
CA PRO A 160 -2.31 8.48 -4.76
C PRO A 160 -1.99 7.02 -5.13
N MET A 161 -2.96 6.14 -5.00
CA MET A 161 -2.78 4.71 -5.22
C MET A 161 -4.01 3.97 -5.76
N VAL A 162 -3.72 2.84 -6.39
CA VAL A 162 -4.66 1.76 -6.72
C VAL A 162 -4.09 0.45 -6.19
N THR A 163 -4.94 -0.40 -5.61
CA THR A 163 -4.51 -1.72 -5.14
C THR A 163 -5.07 -2.83 -6.02
N PHE A 164 -4.29 -3.90 -6.17
CA PHE A 164 -4.68 -5.07 -6.94
C PHE A 164 -4.27 -6.34 -6.22
N TYR A 165 -5.06 -7.41 -6.27
CA TYR A 165 -4.60 -8.69 -5.73
C TYR A 165 -5.19 -9.88 -6.47
N LYS A 166 -4.38 -10.92 -6.60
CA LYS A 166 -4.81 -12.25 -6.99
C LYS A 166 -4.33 -13.23 -5.91
N LEU A 167 -5.23 -14.05 -5.42
CA LEU A 167 -4.97 -15.28 -4.68
C LEU A 167 -5.00 -16.47 -5.63
N ASN A 168 -4.49 -17.62 -5.18
CA ASN A 168 -4.81 -18.89 -5.85
C ASN A 168 -6.34 -19.05 -5.90
N ARG A 169 -6.89 -19.51 -7.05
CA ARG A 169 -8.33 -19.65 -7.28
C ARG A 169 -9.05 -20.45 -6.18
N ILE A 170 -8.43 -21.53 -5.70
CA ILE A 170 -9.00 -22.37 -4.63
C ILE A 170 -9.05 -21.57 -3.31
N THR A 171 -7.93 -20.93 -2.95
CA THR A 171 -7.84 -20.09 -1.74
C THR A 171 -8.82 -18.93 -1.80
N TYR A 172 -8.98 -18.27 -2.94
CA TYR A 172 -9.93 -17.19 -3.12
C TYR A 172 -11.37 -17.65 -2.95
N TRP A 173 -11.73 -18.79 -3.56
CA TRP A 173 -13.09 -19.33 -3.47
C TRP A 173 -13.46 -19.65 -2.01
N ILE A 174 -12.55 -20.28 -1.26
CA ILE A 174 -12.74 -20.55 0.17
C ILE A 174 -12.84 -19.23 0.96
N ALA A 175 -11.93 -18.29 0.74
CA ALA A 175 -11.93 -17.00 1.44
C ALA A 175 -13.22 -16.21 1.18
N LYS A 176 -13.73 -16.22 -0.05
CA LYS A 176 -14.99 -15.56 -0.43
C LYS A 176 -16.21 -16.16 0.28
N LEU A 177 -16.18 -17.46 0.59
CA LEU A 177 -17.26 -18.11 1.35
C LEU A 177 -17.21 -17.77 2.84
N LEU A 178 -16.02 -17.53 3.39
CA LEU A 178 -15.80 -17.34 4.83
C LEU A 178 -15.79 -15.86 5.26
N VAL A 179 -15.41 -14.94 4.37
CA VAL A 179 -15.14 -13.54 4.72
C VAL A 179 -16.12 -12.62 3.99
N GLN A 180 -17.01 -11.98 4.75
CA GLN A 180 -17.93 -10.95 4.25
C GLN A 180 -17.49 -9.57 4.75
N ILE A 181 -16.42 -9.03 4.14
CA ILE A 181 -15.99 -7.65 4.39
C ILE A 181 -16.23 -6.80 3.14
N PRO A 182 -16.70 -5.55 3.28
CA PRO A 182 -16.99 -4.68 2.13
C PRO A 182 -15.73 -4.17 1.44
N TYR A 183 -14.58 -4.17 2.13
CA TYR A 183 -13.31 -3.64 1.67
C TYR A 183 -12.17 -4.54 2.11
N TYR A 184 -11.14 -4.68 1.27
CA TYR A 184 -9.96 -5.49 1.54
C TYR A 184 -8.73 -4.67 1.94
N SER A 185 -8.65 -3.42 1.50
CA SER A 185 -7.51 -2.55 1.77
C SER A 185 -7.67 -1.77 3.08
N LEU A 186 -6.56 -1.55 3.79
CA LEU A 186 -6.57 -0.79 5.03
C LEU A 186 -7.13 0.63 4.85
N PRO A 187 -6.79 1.40 3.80
CA PRO A 187 -7.37 2.73 3.59
C PRO A 187 -8.90 2.72 3.52
N ASN A 188 -9.49 1.77 2.79
CA ASN A 188 -10.94 1.69 2.65
C ASN A 188 -11.62 1.19 3.93
N ILE A 189 -11.00 0.23 4.64
CA ILE A 189 -11.48 -0.26 5.94
C ILE A 189 -11.46 0.87 6.97
N ILE A 190 -10.36 1.63 7.07
CA ILE A 190 -10.22 2.75 8.00
C ILE A 190 -11.24 3.85 7.67
N ALA A 191 -11.42 4.18 6.39
CA ALA A 191 -12.38 5.19 5.96
C ALA A 191 -13.84 4.75 6.12
N GLY A 192 -14.11 3.45 6.22
CA GLY A 192 -15.46 2.89 6.14
C GLY A 192 -16.15 3.12 4.80
N LYS A 193 -15.39 3.52 3.77
CA LYS A 193 -15.87 3.83 2.42
C LYS A 193 -14.76 3.61 1.39
N LYS A 194 -15.12 3.57 0.11
CA LYS A 194 -14.16 3.47 -0.98
C LYS A 194 -13.39 4.78 -1.18
N VAL A 195 -12.12 4.79 -0.78
CA VAL A 195 -11.12 5.86 -0.99
C VAL A 195 -10.19 5.50 -2.16
N ILE A 196 -9.72 4.24 -2.19
CA ILE A 196 -8.88 3.71 -3.25
C ILE A 196 -9.63 2.66 -4.07
N GLN A 197 -9.28 2.51 -5.34
CA GLN A 197 -9.80 1.42 -6.16
C GLN A 197 -9.11 0.11 -5.77
N GLU A 198 -9.91 -0.93 -5.54
CA GLU A 198 -9.46 -2.30 -5.28
C GLU A 198 -9.77 -3.16 -6.52
N LEU A 199 -8.74 -3.75 -7.13
CA LEU A 199 -8.86 -4.66 -8.26
C LEU A 199 -8.57 -6.09 -7.79
N ILE A 200 -9.61 -6.88 -7.55
CA ILE A 200 -9.47 -8.20 -6.92
C ILE A 200 -9.81 -9.31 -7.92
N GLN A 201 -8.96 -10.33 -7.98
CA GLN A 201 -9.11 -11.48 -8.88
C GLN A 201 -9.32 -11.11 -10.35
N ASP A 202 -10.54 -11.29 -10.85
CA ASP A 202 -10.89 -11.11 -12.26
C ASP A 202 -10.89 -9.62 -12.66
N ASP A 203 -11.04 -8.71 -11.68
CA ASP A 203 -10.88 -7.26 -11.91
C ASP A 203 -9.41 -6.85 -12.01
N ALA A 204 -8.47 -7.66 -11.50
CA ALA A 204 -7.04 -7.41 -11.63
C ALA A 204 -6.58 -7.83 -13.04
N THR A 205 -6.88 -7.00 -14.02
CA THR A 205 -6.39 -7.13 -15.41
C THR A 205 -5.42 -5.99 -15.71
N PRO A 206 -4.44 -6.17 -16.60
CA PRO A 206 -3.52 -5.11 -17.02
C PRO A 206 -4.24 -3.84 -17.49
N GLU A 207 -5.32 -3.96 -18.27
CA GLU A 207 -6.06 -2.86 -18.85
C GLU A 207 -6.77 -2.03 -17.79
N ARG A 208 -7.42 -2.69 -16.83
CA ARG A 208 -8.06 -2.02 -15.69
C ARG A 208 -7.03 -1.38 -14.78
N LEU A 209 -5.92 -2.06 -14.49
CA LEU A 209 -4.86 -1.47 -13.69
C LEU A 209 -4.29 -0.21 -14.35
N ALA A 210 -3.97 -0.28 -15.65
CA ALA A 210 -3.52 0.87 -16.42
C ALA A 210 -4.55 2.01 -16.41
N SER A 211 -5.84 1.70 -16.61
CA SER A 211 -6.91 2.71 -16.60
C SER A 211 -7.05 3.41 -15.24
N GLU A 212 -6.96 2.67 -14.13
CA GLU A 212 -7.05 3.27 -12.79
C GLU A 212 -5.81 4.11 -12.46
N ILE A 213 -4.62 3.69 -12.89
CA ILE A 213 -3.41 4.51 -12.80
C ILE A 213 -3.57 5.79 -13.64
N GLU A 214 -4.09 5.69 -14.86
CA GLU A 214 -4.33 6.81 -15.76
C GLU A 214 -5.31 7.84 -15.17
N LYS A 215 -6.36 7.40 -14.47
CA LYS A 215 -7.27 8.30 -13.72
C LYS A 215 -6.53 9.11 -12.66
N LEU A 216 -5.56 8.50 -11.98
CA LEU A 216 -4.74 9.18 -10.96
C LEU A 216 -3.68 10.12 -11.55
N MET A 217 -3.51 10.17 -12.88
CA MET A 217 -2.72 11.22 -13.53
C MET A 217 -3.47 12.55 -13.58
N ASN A 218 -4.80 12.54 -13.42
CA ASN A 218 -5.58 13.75 -13.22
C ASN A 218 -5.28 14.34 -11.84
N ILE A 219 -4.83 15.59 -11.82
CA ILE A 219 -4.38 16.29 -10.61
C ILE A 219 -5.47 16.37 -9.55
N GLU A 220 -6.71 16.66 -9.95
CA GLU A 220 -7.84 16.78 -9.01
C GLU A 220 -8.15 15.43 -8.37
N ALA A 221 -8.24 14.35 -9.16
CA ALA A 221 -8.48 13.01 -8.65
C ALA A 221 -7.39 12.56 -7.66
N ALA A 222 -6.13 12.81 -8.01
CA ALA A 222 -4.98 12.52 -7.16
C ALA A 222 -5.01 13.31 -5.85
N GLN A 223 -5.30 14.61 -5.91
CA GLN A 223 -5.36 15.49 -4.74
C GLN A 223 -6.51 15.12 -3.80
N ILE A 224 -7.70 14.81 -4.33
CA ILE A 224 -8.84 14.36 -3.52
C ILE A 224 -8.46 13.12 -2.72
N GLN A 225 -7.85 12.12 -3.38
CA GLN A 225 -7.44 10.89 -2.69
C GLN A 225 -6.34 11.17 -1.66
N ALA A 226 -5.34 11.99 -1.98
CA ALA A 226 -4.28 12.38 -1.03
C ALA A 226 -4.83 13.13 0.20
N MET A 227 -5.82 14.02 0.03
CA MET A 227 -6.47 14.71 1.14
C MET A 227 -7.24 13.74 2.05
N GLN A 228 -7.89 12.73 1.47
CA GLN A 228 -8.52 11.65 2.24
C GLN A 228 -7.47 10.84 3.02
N HIS A 229 -6.31 10.57 2.42
CA HIS A 229 -5.18 9.93 3.11
C HIS A 229 -4.66 10.76 4.29
N ILE A 230 -4.48 12.08 4.11
CA ILE A 230 -4.07 12.99 5.19
C ILE A 230 -5.09 12.99 6.33
N THR A 231 -6.39 12.99 6.01
CA THR A 231 -7.46 12.94 7.01
C THR A 231 -7.38 11.66 7.83
N MET A 232 -7.17 10.50 7.18
CA MET A 232 -6.99 9.22 7.87
C MET A 232 -5.70 9.18 8.69
N HIS A 233 -4.59 9.72 8.18
CA HIS A 233 -3.33 9.80 8.93
C HIS A 233 -3.55 10.61 10.22
N LYS A 234 -4.19 11.79 10.14
CA LYS A 234 -4.54 12.59 11.33
C LYS A 234 -5.44 11.84 12.31
N GLN A 235 -6.40 11.05 11.84
CA GLN A 235 -7.24 10.22 12.70
C GLN A 235 -6.44 9.15 13.45
N LEU A 236 -5.42 8.56 12.81
CA LEU A 236 -4.52 7.60 13.45
C LEU A 236 -3.54 8.25 14.44
N LEU A 237 -3.29 9.55 14.31
CA LEU A 237 -2.48 10.36 15.23
C LEU A 237 -3.26 10.98 16.39
N SER A 238 -4.56 11.25 16.19
CA SER A 238 -5.36 12.11 17.08
C SER A 238 -5.47 11.58 18.51
N ASP A 239 -5.61 12.51 19.47
CA ASP A 239 -5.80 12.36 20.93
C ASP A 239 -6.93 11.40 21.39
N ASN A 240 -7.64 10.74 20.48
CA ASN A 240 -8.54 9.64 20.80
C ASN A 240 -7.80 8.31 21.05
N SER A 241 -6.50 8.26 20.81
CA SER A 241 -5.65 7.15 21.24
C SER A 241 -5.40 7.23 22.74
N GLU A 242 -5.73 6.16 23.45
CA GLU A 242 -5.40 5.98 24.86
C GLU A 242 -3.91 5.64 25.00
N ASP A 243 -3.25 6.16 26.04
CA ASP A 243 -1.88 5.74 26.36
C ASP A 243 -1.90 4.24 26.73
N PRO A 244 -1.08 3.39 26.06
CA PRO A 244 -1.09 1.94 26.32
C PRO A 244 -0.84 1.58 27.79
N ALA A 245 0.05 2.31 28.46
CA ALA A 245 0.38 2.03 29.86
C ALA A 245 -0.76 2.44 30.78
N GLN A 246 -1.38 3.61 30.56
CA GLN A 246 -2.57 4.04 31.32
C GLN A 246 -3.74 3.09 31.12
N ALA A 247 -3.98 2.60 29.89
CA ALA A 247 -5.04 1.65 29.60
C ALA A 247 -4.83 0.30 30.35
N ILE A 248 -3.58 -0.16 30.46
CA ILE A 248 -3.22 -1.35 31.25
C ILE A 248 -3.36 -1.08 32.76
N LEU A 249 -2.91 0.08 33.25
CA LEU A 249 -3.04 0.42 34.67
C LEU A 249 -4.52 0.48 35.12
N ALA A 250 -5.40 1.01 34.27
CA ALA A 250 -6.83 1.11 34.56
C ALA A 250 -7.53 -0.24 34.77
N ILE A 251 -6.97 -1.36 34.29
CA ILE A 251 -7.51 -2.70 34.54
C ILE A 251 -6.87 -3.41 35.74
N LEU A 252 -5.76 -2.89 36.28
CA LEU A 252 -5.08 -3.44 37.46
C LEU A 252 -5.64 -2.86 38.77
N ASP A 253 -6.24 -1.67 38.70
CA ASP A 253 -6.90 -0.99 39.83
C ASP A 253 -8.34 -1.51 40.11
N HIS A 254 -8.78 -2.55 39.38
CA HIS A 254 -10.09 -3.19 39.48
C HIS A 254 -9.96 -4.69 39.74
#